data_AF-A0A7Y2USA7-F1
#
_entry.id   AF-A0A7Y2USA7-F1
#
_cell.length_a   1.000
_cell.length_b   1.000
_cell.length_c   1.000
_cell.angle_alpha   90.00
_cell.angle_beta   90.00
_cell.angle_gamma   90.00
#
_symmetry.space_group_name_H-M   'P 1'
#
loop_
_entity.id
_entity.type
_entity.pdbx_description
1 polymer ?
#
loop_
_entity_poly.entity_id
_entity_poly.type
_entity_poly.pdbx_seq_one_letter_code
_entity_poly.pdbx_strand_id
1 'polypeptide(L)' 'ITLHVDQLHGINSHHIAEAAFKSVARALREAVEVDPRKSQDIPSTKGAL' A
#
# COMPACT_ATOMS: atom_id res chain seq x y z
N ILE A 1 1.14 10.29 2.42
CA ILE A 1 0.70 8.88 2.38
C ILE A 1 -0.57 8.75 3.20
N THR A 2 -1.55 8.00 2.70
CA THR A 2 -2.74 7.59 3.46
C THR A 2 -2.69 6.07 3.55
N LEU A 3 -2.74 5.51 4.77
CA LEU A 3 -2.53 4.08 5.02
C LEU A 3 -3.66 3.54 5.88
N HIS A 4 -4.28 2.45 5.42
CA HIS A 4 -5.27 1.69 6.16
C HIS A 4 -4.79 0.24 6.27
N VAL A 5 -4.97 -0.36 7.43
CA VAL A 5 -4.63 -1.75 7.70
C VAL A 5 -5.71 -2.34 8.60
N ASP A 6 -6.46 -3.30 8.06
CA ASP A 6 -7.55 -3.96 8.79
C ASP A 6 -7.16 -5.38 9.17
N GLN A 7 -7.29 -5.72 10.45
CA GLN A 7 -7.16 -7.08 10.92
C GLN A 7 -8.48 -7.83 10.71
N LEU A 8 -8.56 -8.60 9.62
CA LEU A 8 -9.76 -9.39 9.33
C LEU A 8 -9.96 -10.56 10.31
N HIS A 9 -8.87 -11.22 10.72
CA HIS A 9 -8.87 -12.34 11.66
C HIS A 9 -7.47 -12.61 12.23
N GLY A 10 -7.40 -13.23 13.40
CA GLY A 10 -6.15 -13.70 14.01
C GLY A 10 -6.26 -13.81 15.53
N ILE A 11 -5.44 -14.67 16.12
CA ILE A 11 -5.39 -14.89 17.58
C ILE A 11 -3.96 -14.73 18.10
N ASN A 12 -2.96 -15.15 17.32
CA ASN A 12 -1.55 -15.02 17.68
C ASN A 12 -1.02 -13.63 17.28
N SER A 13 -0.58 -12.83 18.25
CA SER A 13 -0.09 -11.47 18.03
C SER A 13 1.12 -11.37 17.12
N HIS A 14 2.04 -12.35 17.16
CA HIS A 14 3.20 -12.37 16.26
C HIS A 14 2.76 -12.53 14.81
N HIS A 15 1.87 -13.50 14.53
CA HIS A 15 1.36 -13.73 13.18
C HIS A 15 0.52 -12.55 12.67
N ILE A 16 -0.28 -11.91 13.53
CA ILE A 16 -1.06 -10.72 13.15
C ILE A 16 -0.13 -9.58 12.74
N ALA A 17 0.88 -9.27 13.55
CA ALA A 17 1.83 -8.22 13.25
C ALA A 17 2.60 -8.54 11.95
N GLU A 18 3.13 -9.74 11.82
CA GLU A 18 3.85 -10.17 10.61
C GLU A 18 2.97 -10.10 9.35
N ALA A 19 1.70 -10.50 9.44
CA ALA A 19 0.75 -10.40 8.34
C ALA A 19 0.50 -8.94 7.93
N ALA A 20 0.32 -8.04 8.91
CA ALA A 20 0.16 -6.61 8.66
C ALA A 20 1.38 -6.00 7.97
N PHE A 21 2.60 -6.32 8.41
CA PHE A 21 3.81 -5.83 7.75
C PHE A 21 3.96 -6.39 6.33
N LYS A 22 3.66 -7.67 6.12
CA LYS A 22 3.70 -8.29 4.79
C LYS A 22 2.66 -7.69 3.84
N SER A 23 1.44 -7.42 4.31
CA SER A 23 0.41 -6.80 3.46
C SER A 23 0.79 -5.38 3.07
N VAL A 24 1.31 -4.58 4.02
CA VAL A 24 1.79 -3.23 3.74
C VAL A 24 2.97 -3.25 2.76
N ALA A 25 3.92 -4.16 2.92
CA ALA A 25 5.06 -4.28 2.00
C ALA A 25 4.60 -4.56 0.55
N ARG A 26 3.60 -5.44 0.37
CA ARG A 26 3.03 -5.71 -0.96
C ARG A 26 2.26 -4.51 -1.52
N ALA A 27 1.41 -3.89 -0.71
CA ALA A 27 0.63 -2.73 -1.14
C ALA A 27 1.53 -1.55 -1.52
N LEU A 28 2.58 -1.28 -0.74
CA LEU A 28 3.56 -0.24 -1.05
C LEU A 28 4.34 -0.55 -2.32
N ARG A 29 4.77 -1.80 -2.52
CA ARG A 29 5.43 -2.19 -3.77
C ARG A 29 4.56 -1.86 -4.98
N GLU A 30 3.29 -2.23 -4.96
CA GLU A 30 2.36 -1.92 -6.05
C GLU A 30 2.15 -0.40 -6.21
N ALA A 31 2.05 0.35 -5.10
CA ALA A 31 1.82 1.79 -5.13
C ALA A 31 3.00 2.62 -5.66
N VAL A 32 4.24 2.12 -5.52
CA VAL A 32 5.46 2.83 -5.96
C VAL A 32 6.01 2.33 -7.30
N GLU A 33 5.45 1.26 -7.87
CA GLU A 33 5.83 0.79 -9.20
C GLU A 33 5.51 1.85 -10.27
N VAL A 34 6.40 2.01 -11.25
CA VAL A 34 6.18 2.95 -12.36
C VAL A 34 5.05 2.44 -13.23
N ASP A 35 3.97 3.22 -13.37
CA ASP A 35 2.90 2.91 -14.31
C ASP A 35 3.34 3.27 -15.75
N PRO A 36 3.55 2.29 -16.64
CA PRO A 36 3.98 2.55 -18.01
C PRO A 36 2.93 3.32 -18.83
N ARG A 37 1.67 3.37 -18.40
CA ARG A 37 0.59 4.10 -19.07
C ARG A 37 0.55 5.58 -18.71
N LYS A 38 1.26 6.00 -17.66
CA LYS A 38 1.20 7.34 -17.07
C LYS A 38 2.58 7.86 -16.65
N SER A 39 3.63 7.42 -17.33
CA SER A 39 5.03 7.58 -16.90
C SER A 39 5.50 9.03 -16.68
N GLN A 40 4.78 10.04 -17.18
CA GLN A 40 5.10 11.46 -17.02
C GLN A 40 3.97 12.29 -16.36
N ASP A 41 2.86 11.66 -16.00
CA ASP A 41 1.70 12.36 -15.44
C ASP A 41 1.65 12.23 -13.91
N ILE A 42 1.34 13.34 -13.23
CA ILE A 42 1.01 13.30 -11.81
C ILE A 42 -0.38 12.66 -11.68
N PRO A 43 -0.55 11.55 -10.93
CA PRO A 43 -1.83 10.86 -10.79
C PRO A 43 -2.78 11.61 -9.83
N SER A 44 -3.07 12.87 -10.14
CA SER A 44 -3.94 13.77 -9.38
C SER A 44 -4.66 14.73 -10.33
N THR A 45 -5.97 14.84 -10.20
CA THR A 45 -6.78 15.82 -10.98
C THR A 45 -6.46 17.27 -10.62
N LYS A 46 -5.83 17.50 -9.47
CA LYS A 46 -5.37 18.83 -9.02
C LYS A 46 -3.96 19.17 -9.53
N GLY A 47 -3.28 18.23 -10.20
CA GLY A 47 -1.91 18.42 -10.70
C GLY A 47 -0.82 18.43 -9.61
N ALA A 48 -1.13 18.02 -8.38
CA ALA A 48 -0.19 17.95 -7.25
C ALA A 48 -0.54 16.79 -6.29
N LEU A 49 0.46 16.29 -5.53
CA LEU A 49 0.36 15.21 -4.54
C LEU A 49 0.95 15.62 -3.19
#